data_AF-A0A6V8F0I8-F1
#
_entry.id   AF-A0A6V8F0I8-F1
#
_cell.length_a   1.000
_cell.length_b   1.000
_cell.length_c   1.000
_cell.angle_alpha   90.00
_cell.angle_beta   90.00
_cell.angle_gamma   90.00
#
_symmetry.space_group_name_H-M   'P 1'
#
loop_
_entity.id
_entity.type
_entity.pdbx_description
1 polymer ?
#
loop_
_entity_poly.entity_id
_entity_poly.type
_entity_poly.pdbx_seq_one_letter_code
_entity_poly.pdbx_strand_id
1 'polypeptide(L)'
;MDDYKEPMEHEQGLSEEMHQRFTMLKTFIGKDPPMQERVLQKEAWDHELKTVVDEYCTYDDTRVKARYIQHGLGSWYTCLLYPGMQPTNNLAEQAIRKHVIVRKIIGTFRSEKGSENYQYIESVLATWQLQGKNMSEKLEKSLRNKLCFSRS
;
A
#
# COMPACT_ATOMS: atom_id res chain seq x y z
N MET A 1 -31.29 7.90 1.32
CA MET A 1 -31.53 6.64 0.58
C MET A 1 -30.38 6.57 -0.39
N ASP A 2 -29.35 5.82 -0.04
CA ASP A 2 -28.11 5.75 -0.82
C ASP A 2 -28.42 5.20 -2.21
N ASP A 3 -27.93 5.90 -3.23
CA ASP A 3 -27.92 5.48 -4.63
C ASP A 3 -27.06 4.21 -4.76
N TYR A 4 -27.67 3.05 -4.57
CA TYR A 4 -27.03 1.79 -4.95
C TYR A 4 -27.14 1.67 -6.48
N LYS A 5 -26.20 2.31 -7.17
CA LYS A 5 -26.04 2.15 -8.61
C LYS A 5 -25.63 0.69 -8.85
N GLU A 6 -26.48 -0.08 -9.53
CA GLU A 6 -26.11 -1.45 -9.93
C GLU A 6 -24.75 -1.40 -10.63
N PRO A 7 -23.80 -2.28 -10.27
CA PRO A 7 -22.51 -2.30 -10.93
C PRO A 7 -22.73 -2.57 -12.41
N MET A 8 -22.29 -1.65 -13.27
CA MET A 8 -22.43 -1.80 -14.71
C MET A 8 -21.68 -3.07 -15.16
N GLU A 9 -22.25 -3.79 -16.13
CA GLU A 9 -21.80 -5.13 -16.57
C GLU A 9 -20.28 -5.22 -16.77
N HIS A 10 -19.67 -4.24 -17.44
CA HIS A 10 -18.23 -4.26 -17.72
C HIS A 10 -17.40 -3.98 -16.45
N GLU A 11 -17.91 -3.23 -15.47
CA GLU A 11 -17.20 -3.02 -14.19
C GLU A 11 -17.09 -4.33 -13.40
N GLN A 12 -18.12 -5.16 -13.43
CA GLN A 12 -18.07 -6.50 -12.84
C GLN A 12 -17.06 -7.36 -13.59
N GLY A 13 -17.12 -7.36 -14.93
CA GLY A 13 -16.18 -8.09 -15.77
C GLY A 13 -14.71 -7.72 -15.51
N LEU A 14 -14.38 -6.43 -15.48
CA LEU A 14 -13.02 -5.97 -15.17
C LEU A 14 -12.58 -6.39 -13.76
N SER A 15 -13.48 -6.32 -12.78
CA SER A 15 -13.17 -6.75 -11.40
C SER A 15 -12.91 -8.25 -11.33
N GLU A 16 -13.75 -9.06 -11.98
CA GLU A 16 -13.61 -10.51 -12.04
C GLU A 16 -12.29 -10.92 -12.72
N GLU A 17 -11.96 -10.30 -13.85
CA GLU A 17 -10.70 -10.52 -14.58
C GLU A 17 -9.48 -10.23 -13.69
N MET A 18 -9.49 -9.12 -12.95
CA MET A 18 -8.41 -8.79 -12.01
C MET A 18 -8.32 -9.79 -10.85
N HIS A 19 -9.44 -10.29 -10.33
CA HIS A 19 -9.45 -11.32 -9.29
C HIS A 19 -8.93 -12.68 -9.79
N GLN A 20 -9.28 -13.06 -11.02
CA GLN A 20 -8.78 -14.28 -11.65
C GLN A 20 -7.27 -14.21 -11.82
N ARG A 21 -6.74 -13.11 -12.39
CA ARG A 21 -5.31 -12.87 -12.52
C ARG A 21 -4.58 -12.89 -11.19
N PHE A 22 -5.14 -12.30 -10.13
CA PHE A 22 -4.55 -12.37 -8.79
C PHE A 22 -4.52 -13.80 -8.24
N THR A 23 -5.55 -14.60 -8.50
CA THR A 23 -5.60 -16.01 -8.10
C THR A 23 -4.58 -16.85 -8.85
N MET A 24 -4.40 -16.60 -10.16
CA MET A 24 -3.36 -17.22 -10.97
C MET A 24 -1.97 -16.86 -10.44
N LEU A 25 -1.72 -15.59 -10.13
CA LEU A 25 -0.48 -15.11 -9.53
C LEU A 25 -0.15 -15.81 -8.21
N LYS A 26 -1.11 -15.88 -7.29
CA LYS A 26 -0.92 -16.59 -6.01
C LYS A 26 -0.62 -18.07 -6.22
N THR A 27 -1.36 -18.73 -7.10
CA THR A 27 -1.16 -20.15 -7.41
C THR A 27 0.21 -20.40 -8.03
N PHE A 28 0.65 -19.54 -8.95
CA PHE A 28 1.96 -19.63 -9.60
C PHE A 28 3.09 -19.44 -8.59
N ILE A 29 3.07 -18.36 -7.79
CA ILE A 29 4.09 -18.12 -6.75
C ILE A 29 4.09 -19.24 -5.71
N GLY A 30 2.92 -19.78 -5.36
CA GLY A 30 2.79 -20.87 -4.38
C GLY A 30 3.46 -22.18 -4.81
N LYS A 31 3.74 -22.37 -6.11
CA LYS A 31 4.51 -23.51 -6.62
C LYS A 31 6.03 -23.33 -6.48
N ASP A 32 6.46 -22.16 -6.02
CA ASP A 32 7.86 -21.74 -5.94
C ASP A 32 8.67 -21.99 -7.23
N PRO A 33 8.26 -21.40 -8.37
CA PRO A 33 8.92 -21.64 -9.64
C PRO A 33 10.33 -21.03 -9.67
N PRO A 34 11.25 -21.56 -10.50
CA PRO A 34 12.57 -20.99 -10.68
C PRO A 34 12.53 -19.58 -11.28
N MET A 35 13.60 -18.80 -11.05
CA MET A 35 13.66 -17.40 -11.49
C MET A 35 13.50 -17.21 -12.99
N GLN A 36 13.99 -18.12 -13.83
CA GLN A 36 13.80 -18.02 -15.28
C GLN A 36 12.31 -18.05 -15.65
N GLU A 37 11.55 -18.96 -15.05
CA GLU A 37 10.12 -19.09 -15.30
C GLU A 37 9.35 -17.88 -14.76
N ARG A 38 9.75 -17.34 -13.60
CA ARG A 38 9.16 -16.12 -13.03
C ARG A 38 9.32 -14.90 -13.96
N VAL A 39 10.50 -14.72 -14.57
CA VAL A 39 10.76 -13.61 -15.50
C VAL A 39 9.90 -13.74 -16.76
N LEU A 40 9.89 -14.93 -17.38
CA LEU A 40 9.08 -15.20 -18.57
C LEU A 40 7.58 -15.01 -18.28
N GLN A 41 7.11 -15.49 -17.13
CA GLN A 41 5.71 -15.35 -16.75
C GLN A 41 5.31 -13.90 -16.51
N LYS A 42 6.22 -13.08 -15.93
CA LYS A 42 6.00 -11.65 -15.77
C LYS A 42 5.82 -10.96 -17.12
N GLU A 43 6.71 -11.20 -18.07
CA GLU A 43 6.64 -10.60 -19.40
C GLU A 43 5.33 -10.96 -20.11
N ALA A 44 4.94 -12.25 -20.06
CA ALA A 44 3.67 -12.71 -20.62
C ALA A 44 2.46 -12.02 -19.98
N TRP A 45 2.39 -12.01 -18.65
CA TRP A 45 1.25 -11.43 -17.94
C TRP A 45 1.16 -9.91 -18.01
N ASP A 46 2.30 -9.20 -18.08
CA ASP A 46 2.30 -7.76 -18.33
C ASP A 46 1.70 -7.45 -19.71
N HIS A 47 2.04 -8.24 -20.73
CA HIS A 47 1.50 -8.07 -22.07
C HIS A 47 -0.01 -8.37 -22.12
N GLU A 48 -0.43 -9.49 -21.52
CA GLU A 48 -1.84 -9.86 -21.43
C GLU A 48 -2.66 -8.81 -20.67
N LEU A 49 -2.16 -8.33 -19.52
CA LEU A 49 -2.84 -7.32 -18.73
C LEU A 49 -2.98 -6.01 -19.51
N LYS A 50 -1.96 -5.64 -20.28
CA LYS A 50 -2.05 -4.48 -21.17
C LYS A 50 -3.18 -4.64 -22.18
N THR A 51 -3.29 -5.80 -22.83
CA THR A 51 -4.37 -6.06 -23.81
C THR A 51 -5.75 -5.96 -23.17
N VAL A 52 -5.94 -6.60 -22.01
CA VAL A 52 -7.20 -6.52 -21.24
C VAL A 52 -7.53 -5.08 -20.89
N VAL A 53 -6.57 -4.33 -20.35
CA VAL A 53 -6.80 -2.95 -19.93
C VAL A 53 -7.11 -2.03 -21.10
N ASP A 54 -6.43 -2.21 -22.24
CA ASP A 54 -6.69 -1.44 -23.46
C ASP A 54 -8.12 -1.70 -23.98
N GLU A 55 -8.61 -2.95 -23.90
CA GLU A 55 -10.01 -3.28 -24.22
C GLU A 55 -10.98 -2.57 -23.26
N TYR A 56 -10.78 -2.69 -21.95
CA TYR A 56 -11.66 -2.05 -20.96
C TYR A 56 -11.56 -0.51 -20.94
N CYS A 57 -10.51 0.10 -21.51
CA CYS A 57 -10.47 1.55 -21.68
C CYS A 57 -11.52 2.07 -22.68
N THR A 58 -12.08 1.20 -23.52
CA THR A 58 -13.07 1.57 -24.53
C THR A 58 -14.48 1.75 -23.97
N TYR A 59 -14.80 1.15 -22.82
CA TYR A 59 -16.12 1.28 -22.20
C TYR A 59 -16.15 2.45 -21.20
N ASP A 60 -17.20 3.27 -21.28
CA ASP A 60 -17.34 4.48 -20.46
C ASP A 60 -17.36 4.20 -18.96
N ASP A 61 -17.97 3.08 -18.58
CA ASP A 61 -18.16 2.61 -17.21
C ASP A 61 -16.85 2.13 -16.55
N THR A 62 -15.97 1.51 -17.32
CA THR A 62 -14.69 0.98 -16.82
C THR A 62 -13.51 1.90 -17.06
N ARG A 63 -13.61 2.89 -17.96
CA ARG A 63 -12.50 3.78 -18.35
C ARG A 63 -11.70 4.38 -17.21
N VAL A 64 -12.33 4.77 -16.09
CA VAL A 64 -11.61 5.35 -14.95
C VAL A 64 -10.76 4.29 -14.25
N LYS A 65 -11.33 3.11 -13.99
CA LYS A 65 -10.64 1.99 -13.34
C LYS A 65 -9.58 1.39 -14.27
N ALA A 66 -9.90 1.19 -15.54
CA ALA A 66 -8.98 0.71 -16.55
C ALA A 66 -7.76 1.63 -16.68
N ARG A 67 -7.93 2.96 -16.75
CA ARG A 67 -6.81 3.91 -16.75
C ARG A 67 -5.94 3.82 -15.50
N TYR A 68 -6.54 3.64 -14.32
CA TYR A 68 -5.77 3.43 -13.09
C TYR A 68 -4.87 2.20 -13.20
N ILE A 69 -5.40 1.09 -13.73
CA ILE A 69 -4.61 -0.13 -13.97
C ILE A 69 -3.54 0.12 -15.05
N GLN A 70 -3.89 0.86 -16.10
CA GLN A 70 -2.99 1.23 -17.19
C GLN A 70 -1.75 1.99 -16.69
N HIS A 71 -1.94 2.95 -15.77
CA HIS A 71 -0.84 3.70 -15.16
C HIS A 71 0.12 2.83 -14.33
N GLY A 72 -0.33 1.67 -13.85
CA GLY A 72 0.47 0.72 -13.09
C GLY A 72 1.09 -0.41 -13.92
N LEU A 73 0.89 -0.44 -15.25
CA LEU A 73 1.43 -1.49 -16.11
C LEU A 73 2.95 -1.64 -15.94
N GLY A 74 3.43 -2.88 -16.02
CA GLY A 74 4.82 -3.25 -15.72
C GLY A 74 5.13 -3.40 -14.23
N SER A 75 4.34 -2.79 -13.34
CA SER A 75 4.53 -2.86 -11.88
C SER A 75 3.65 -3.90 -11.19
N TRP A 76 2.50 -4.26 -11.77
CA TRP A 76 1.50 -5.16 -11.17
C TRP A 76 2.05 -6.54 -10.80
N TYR A 77 3.02 -7.06 -11.55
CA TYR A 77 3.61 -8.39 -11.34
C TYR A 77 5.05 -8.34 -10.81
N THR A 78 5.48 -7.22 -10.22
CA THR A 78 6.85 -7.03 -9.71
C THR A 78 7.27 -8.10 -8.69
N CYS A 79 6.34 -8.61 -7.89
CA CYS A 79 6.61 -9.67 -6.91
C CYS A 79 7.18 -10.96 -7.54
N LEU A 80 6.95 -11.22 -8.83
CA LEU A 80 7.57 -12.34 -9.54
C LEU A 80 9.10 -12.22 -9.58
N LEU A 81 9.64 -10.99 -9.64
CA LEU A 81 11.08 -10.75 -9.72
C LEU A 81 11.78 -10.84 -8.36
N TYR A 82 11.04 -10.85 -7.26
CA TYR A 82 11.59 -10.79 -5.91
C TYR A 82 11.04 -11.94 -5.05
N PRO A 83 11.74 -13.09 -5.00
CA PRO A 83 11.37 -14.20 -4.12
C PRO A 83 11.18 -13.73 -2.67
N GLY A 84 10.12 -14.21 -2.01
CA GLY A 84 9.74 -13.77 -0.66
C GLY A 84 8.95 -12.47 -0.60
N MET A 85 8.82 -11.71 -1.69
CA MET A 85 7.88 -10.59 -1.78
C MET A 85 6.45 -11.12 -1.89
N GLN A 86 5.57 -10.64 -1.00
CA GLN A 86 4.16 -10.99 -1.11
C GLN A 86 3.53 -10.32 -2.34
N PRO A 87 2.56 -10.97 -3.01
CA PRO A 87 1.83 -10.38 -4.13
C PRO A 87 0.86 -9.26 -3.70
N THR A 88 0.78 -8.96 -2.39
CA THR A 88 -0.05 -7.88 -1.85
C THR A 88 0.84 -6.74 -1.35
N ASN A 89 0.38 -5.51 -1.56
CA ASN A 89 1.05 -4.31 -1.06
C ASN A 89 0.92 -4.12 0.46
N ASN A 90 0.26 -5.05 1.17
CA ASN A 90 -0.07 -4.93 2.58
C ASN A 90 1.14 -4.60 3.46
N LEU A 91 2.29 -5.21 3.17
CA LEU A 91 3.52 -5.05 3.96
C LEU A 91 4.14 -3.65 3.76
N ALA A 92 4.19 -3.19 2.51
CA ALA A 92 4.63 -1.85 2.17
C ALA A 92 3.66 -0.77 2.68
N GLU A 93 2.35 -0.99 2.59
CA GLU A 93 1.35 -0.11 3.18
C GLU A 93 1.46 -0.05 4.70
N GLN A 94 1.67 -1.18 5.38
CA GLN A 94 1.89 -1.20 6.83
C GLN A 94 3.14 -0.40 7.22
N ALA A 95 4.22 -0.51 6.46
CA ALA A 95 5.44 0.26 6.69
C ALA A 95 5.22 1.77 6.46
N ILE A 96 4.49 2.15 5.40
CA ILE A 96 4.20 3.55 5.05
C ILE A 96 3.17 4.17 6.00
N ARG A 97 2.17 3.41 6.47
CA ARG A 97 1.10 3.90 7.37
C ARG A 97 1.65 4.54 8.63
N LYS A 98 2.71 3.99 9.22
CA LYS A 98 3.37 4.60 10.41
C LYS A 98 3.83 6.03 10.10
N HIS A 99 4.52 6.22 8.98
CA HIS A 99 5.04 7.52 8.55
C HIS A 99 3.93 8.50 8.12
N VAL A 100 2.91 8.01 7.40
CA VAL A 100 1.77 8.83 6.97
C VAL A 100 0.92 9.29 8.15
N ILE A 101 0.70 8.43 9.15
CA ILE A 101 -0.02 8.78 10.38
C ILE A 101 0.76 9.84 11.16
N VAL A 102 2.08 9.66 11.31
CA VAL A 102 2.96 10.67 11.93
C VAL A 102 2.89 12.00 11.20
N ARG A 103 2.96 12.01 9.86
CA ARG A 103 2.79 13.22 9.03
C ARG A 103 1.43 13.89 9.22
N LYS A 104 0.34 13.11 9.25
CA LYS A 104 -1.04 13.61 9.39
C LYS A 104 -1.37 14.12 10.79
N ILE A 105 -0.90 13.44 11.84
CA ILE A 105 -1.12 13.84 13.24
C ILE A 105 -0.34 15.12 13.55
N ILE A 106 0.91 15.21 13.09
CA ILE A 106 1.80 16.23 13.60
C ILE A 106 1.63 17.56 12.88
N GLY A 107 1.20 17.61 11.60
CA GLY A 107 0.73 18.84 10.91
C GLY A 107 1.67 20.07 10.88
N THR A 108 2.79 20.04 11.60
CA THR A 108 3.65 21.15 12.02
C THR A 108 5.04 21.06 11.37
N PHE A 109 5.18 20.20 10.36
CA PHE A 109 6.38 20.04 9.52
C PHE A 109 6.57 21.17 8.50
N ARG A 110 6.20 22.41 8.83
CA ARG A 110 6.37 23.56 7.92
C ARG A 110 7.51 24.50 8.33
N SER A 111 8.26 24.19 9.39
CA SER A 111 9.40 24.98 9.84
C SER A 111 10.62 24.11 10.18
N GLU A 112 11.83 24.65 9.99
CA GLU A 112 13.13 24.03 10.36
C GLU A 112 13.14 23.54 11.80
N LYS A 113 12.57 24.34 12.71
CA LYS A 113 12.46 24.02 14.14
C LYS A 113 11.53 22.83 14.43
N GLY A 114 10.58 22.53 13.53
CA GLY A 114 9.77 21.31 13.59
C GLY A 114 10.55 20.06 13.21
N SER A 115 11.54 20.18 12.31
CA SER A 115 12.38 19.07 11.84
C SER A 115 13.37 18.60 12.92
N GLU A 116 14.03 19.52 13.63
CA GLU A 116 14.96 19.16 14.71
C GLU A 116 14.26 18.44 15.87
N ASN A 117 13.12 18.97 16.31
CA ASN A 117 12.31 18.34 17.37
C ASN A 117 11.81 16.95 16.95
N TYR A 118 11.53 16.75 15.66
CA TYR A 118 11.12 15.46 15.14
C TYR A 118 12.24 14.43 15.24
N GLN A 119 13.49 14.79 14.96
CA GLN A 119 14.61 13.86 15.09
C GLN A 119 14.73 13.30 16.52
N TYR A 120 14.48 14.14 17.52
CA TYR A 120 14.41 13.71 18.92
C TYR A 120 13.20 12.80 19.19
N ILE A 121 12.02 13.18 18.72
CA ILE A 121 10.79 12.38 18.88
C ILE A 121 10.93 11.02 18.19
N GLU A 122 11.47 10.99 16.97
CA GLU A 122 11.72 9.78 16.19
C GLU A 122 12.70 8.85 16.92
N SER A 123 13.80 9.38 17.46
CA SER A 123 14.75 8.62 18.28
C SER A 123 14.08 7.98 19.51
N VAL A 124 13.21 8.73 20.20
CA VAL A 124 12.45 8.22 21.35
C VAL A 124 11.43 7.16 20.94
N LEU A 125 10.71 7.37 19.84
CA LEU A 125 9.74 6.41 19.31
C LEU A 125 10.43 5.13 18.83
N ALA A 126 11.55 5.23 18.13
CA ALA A 126 12.38 4.10 17.72
C ALA A 126 12.90 3.31 18.93
N THR A 127 13.32 4.02 19.99
CA THR A 127 13.72 3.39 21.26
C THR A 127 12.57 2.62 21.89
N TRP A 128 11.34 3.16 21.90
CA TRP A 128 10.18 2.45 22.47
C TRP A 128 9.73 1.27 21.62
N GLN A 129 9.87 1.35 20.29
CA GLN A 129 9.61 0.23 19.38
C GLN A 129 10.62 -0.91 19.60
N LEU A 130 11.92 -0.61 19.71
CA LEU A 130 12.95 -1.61 20.01
C LEU A 130 12.73 -2.29 21.37
N GLN A 131 12.13 -1.59 22.32
CA GLN A 131 11.76 -2.13 23.63
C GLN A 131 10.42 -2.88 23.64
N GLY A 132 9.75 -3.03 22.50
CA GLY A 132 8.46 -3.72 22.38
C GLY A 132 7.31 -3.03 23.12
N LYS A 133 7.40 -1.72 23.37
CA LYS A 133 6.43 -0.99 24.19
C LYS A 133 5.32 -0.38 23.34
N ASN A 134 4.11 -0.32 23.90
CA ASN A 134 2.97 0.33 23.26
C ASN A 134 3.22 1.85 23.15
N MET A 135 3.24 2.38 21.92
CA MET A 135 3.59 3.77 21.65
C MET A 135 2.55 4.75 22.19
N SER A 136 1.25 4.45 22.07
CA SER A 136 0.17 5.32 22.58
C SER A 136 0.27 5.52 24.08
N GLU A 137 0.46 4.44 24.84
CA GLU A 137 0.58 4.50 26.31
C GLU A 137 1.82 5.29 26.76
N LYS A 138 2.95 5.11 26.08
CA LYS A 138 4.19 5.82 26.40
C LYS A 138 4.13 7.29 26.07
N LEU A 139 3.54 7.63 24.91
CA LEU A 139 3.32 9.00 24.50
C LEU A 139 2.40 9.71 25.50
N GLU A 140 1.27 9.09 25.86
CA GLU A 140 0.34 9.61 26.86
C GLU A 140 1.03 9.83 28.21
N LYS A 141 1.77 8.84 28.70
CA LYS A 141 2.49 8.94 29.98
C LYS A 141 3.56 10.03 29.97
N SER A 142 4.29 10.18 28.87
CA SER A 142 5.33 11.20 28.73
C SER A 142 4.74 12.62 28.66
N LEU A 143 3.65 12.78 27.89
CA LEU A 143 2.91 14.05 27.79
C LEU A 143 2.28 14.44 29.13
N ARG A 144 1.64 13.51 29.83
CA ARG A 144 1.11 13.74 31.20
C ARG A 144 2.23 14.14 32.16
N ASN A 145 3.36 13.44 32.15
CA ASN A 145 4.51 13.77 33.01
C ASN A 145 5.17 15.11 32.72
N LYS A 146 5.01 15.68 31.51
CA LYS A 146 5.61 16.97 31.14
C LYS A 146 4.62 18.13 31.26
N LEU A 147 3.34 17.89 30.95
CA LEU A 147 2.28 18.91 31.00
C LEU A 147 1.66 19.07 32.40
N CYS A 148 1.66 18.01 33.23
CA CYS A 148 1.11 18.08 34.59
C CYS A 148 2.06 18.66 35.64
N PHE A 149 3.25 19.17 35.25
CA PHE A 149 4.17 19.87 36.16
C PHE A 149 4.24 21.40 35.92
N SER A 150 3.37 21.97 35.08
CA SER A 150 3.26 23.43 34.93
C SER A 150 2.22 24.05 35.87
N ARG A 151 2.15 23.58 37.12
CA ARG A 151 1.50 24.29 38.24
C ARG A 151 2.25 23.99 39.54
N SER A 152 3.25 24.82 39.81
CA SER A 152 3.73 25.17 41.15
C SER A 152 4.37 26.54 41.03
#